data_AF-A0A1G2AUW6-F1
#
_entry.id   AF-A0A1G2AUW6-F1
#
_cell.length_a   1.000
_cell.length_b   1.000
_cell.length_c   1.000
_cell.angle_alpha   90.00
_cell.angle_beta   90.00
_cell.angle_gamma   90.00
#
_symmetry.space_group_name_H-M   'P 1'
#
loop_
_entity.id
_entity.type
_entity.pdbx_description
1 polymer ?
#
loop_
_entity_poly.entity_id
_entity_poly.type
_entity_poly.pdbx_seq_one_letter_code
_entity_poly.pdbx_strand_id
1 'polypeptide(L)'
;MQISNKLPQFHQHKSLLVVTGYYEAEYFIAYQGFIEKVQAFKLEKPEYSDREGFFEQKAQGVAFGSPAIQERIKRKMKQDFFKQCKEMQKKFNDDHDLVHIYIFTPEPLSIDLKKTFSKKLQQKIVFTFGGNYYKEHPFELLKRIQKESKSS
;
A
#
# COMPACT_ATOMS: atom_id res chain seq x y z
N MET A 1 15.70 11.50 -2.68
CA MET A 1 15.41 12.91 -2.30
C MET A 1 16.01 13.18 -0.94
N GLN A 2 16.63 14.35 -0.72
CA GLN A 2 17.18 14.70 0.59
C GLN A 2 16.08 15.17 1.54
N ILE A 3 16.02 14.61 2.74
CA ILE A 3 15.04 14.94 3.77
C ILE A 3 15.45 16.26 4.43
N SER A 4 14.49 17.18 4.59
CA SER A 4 14.72 18.43 5.35
C SER A 4 15.20 18.14 6.77
N ASN A 5 16.22 18.86 7.26
CA ASN A 5 16.78 18.72 8.62
C ASN A 5 15.75 18.88 9.74
N LYS A 6 14.58 19.46 9.44
CA LYS A 6 13.46 19.59 10.39
C LYS A 6 12.64 18.30 10.54
N LEU A 7 12.89 17.28 9.71
CA LEU A 7 12.18 15.99 9.68
C LEU A 7 13.12 14.85 10.11
N PRO A 8 12.57 13.67 10.48
CA PRO A 8 13.35 12.52 10.90
C PRO A 8 14.35 12.11 9.81
N GLN A 9 15.62 12.00 10.19
CA GLN A 9 16.72 11.77 9.24
C GLN A 9 17.08 10.28 9.08
N PHE A 10 16.65 9.41 9.99
CA PHE A 10 16.95 7.97 9.92
C PHE A 10 18.46 7.67 9.78
N HIS A 11 19.31 8.37 10.54
CA HIS A 11 20.76 8.24 10.43
C HIS A 11 21.29 6.86 10.86
N GLN A 12 20.65 6.24 11.85
CA GLN A 12 21.16 5.03 12.50
C GLN A 12 20.70 3.74 11.83
N HIS A 13 19.51 3.73 11.23
CA HIS A 13 18.89 2.52 10.70
C HIS A 13 18.05 2.82 9.47
N LYS A 14 17.94 1.85 8.56
CA LYS A 14 17.04 1.95 7.41
C LYS A 14 15.61 1.79 7.89
N SER A 15 14.73 2.60 7.31
CA SER A 15 13.29 2.52 7.54
C SER A 15 12.55 2.30 6.23
N LEU A 16 11.56 1.42 6.23
CA LEU A 16 10.68 1.19 5.10
C LEU A 16 9.36 1.91 5.34
N LEU A 17 8.95 2.74 4.38
CA LEU A 17 7.62 3.31 4.33
C LEU A 17 6.82 2.56 3.27
N VAL A 18 5.67 2.02 3.66
CA VAL A 18 4.75 1.32 2.75
C VAL A 18 3.49 2.15 2.64
N VAL A 19 3.24 2.69 1.45
CA VAL A 19 2.12 3.59 1.17
C VAL A 19 1.19 2.92 0.20
N THR A 20 -0.03 2.62 0.61
CA THR A 20 -0.99 1.89 -0.21
C THR A 20 -2.22 2.73 -0.50
N GLY A 21 -2.73 2.62 -1.72
CA GLY A 21 -4.10 2.96 -2.05
C GLY A 21 -4.99 1.70 -1.97
N TYR A 22 -6.04 1.63 -2.79
CA TYR A 22 -6.92 0.46 -2.78
C TYR A 22 -6.38 -0.71 -3.62
N TYR A 23 -5.67 -0.42 -4.70
CA TYR A 23 -5.15 -1.42 -5.65
C TYR A 23 -3.74 -1.09 -6.13
N GLU A 24 -2.99 -0.38 -5.30
CA GLU A 24 -1.73 0.25 -5.65
C GLU A 24 -0.89 0.45 -4.40
N ALA A 25 0.43 0.40 -4.56
CA ALA A 25 1.34 0.66 -3.47
C ALA A 25 2.65 1.28 -3.96
N GLU A 26 3.26 2.07 -3.09
CA GLU A 26 4.60 2.59 -3.22
C GLU A 26 5.41 2.25 -1.97
N TYR A 27 6.66 1.86 -2.18
CA TYR A 27 7.60 1.49 -1.14
C TYR A 27 8.75 2.49 -1.20
N PHE A 28 9.07 3.07 -0.05
CA PHE A 28 10.18 3.98 0.10
C PHE A 28 11.15 3.48 1.16
N ILE A 29 12.44 3.71 0.93
CA ILE A 29 13.46 3.57 1.95
C ILE A 29 13.87 4.96 2.41
N ALA A 30 13.90 5.14 3.72
CA ALA A 30 14.45 6.32 4.36
C ALA A 30 15.68 5.94 5.18
N TYR A 31 16.83 6.54 4.84
CA TYR A 31 18.12 6.27 5.47
C TYR A 31 19.10 7.43 5.24
N GLN A 32 19.91 7.76 6.26
CA GLN A 32 20.98 8.77 6.18
C GLN A 32 20.54 10.12 5.62
N GLY A 33 19.35 10.58 5.98
CA GLY A 33 18.80 11.86 5.52
C GLY A 33 18.29 11.81 4.08
N PHE A 34 18.14 10.63 3.49
CA PHE A 34 17.55 10.44 2.17
C PHE A 34 16.28 9.61 2.26
N ILE A 35 15.33 9.93 1.38
CA ILE A 35 14.15 9.11 1.11
C ILE A 35 14.07 8.84 -0.39
N GLU A 36 13.94 7.57 -0.74
CA GLU A 36 13.90 7.10 -2.13
C GLU A 36 12.76 6.13 -2.35
N LYS A 37 12.13 6.21 -3.52
CA LYS A 37 11.14 5.22 -3.94
C LYS A 37 11.89 4.01 -4.50
N VAL A 38 11.77 2.87 -3.85
CA VAL A 38 12.46 1.63 -4.26
C VAL A 38 11.57 0.71 -5.08
N GLN A 39 10.25 0.81 -4.91
CA GLN A 39 9.31 0.00 -5.66
C GLN A 39 7.92 0.63 -5.71
N ALA A 40 7.17 0.35 -6.76
CA ALA A 40 5.76 0.68 -6.85
C ALA A 40 5.04 -0.31 -7.76
N PHE A 41 3.73 -0.45 -7.56
CA PHE A 41 2.86 -1.14 -8.49
C PHE A 41 1.45 -0.57 -8.43
N LYS A 42 0.70 -0.80 -9.50
CA LYS A 42 -0.71 -0.47 -9.61
C LYS A 42 -1.39 -1.59 -10.39
N LEU A 43 -2.46 -2.14 -9.83
CA LEU A 43 -3.33 -3.03 -10.58
C LEU A 43 -4.27 -2.18 -11.43
N GLU A 44 -4.38 -2.53 -12.70
CA GLU A 44 -5.37 -1.92 -13.57
C GLU A 44 -6.75 -2.30 -13.08
N LYS A 45 -7.60 -1.30 -12.83
CA LYS A 45 -9.00 -1.57 -12.56
C LYS A 45 -9.59 -2.12 -13.86
N PRO A 46 -10.38 -3.20 -13.81
CA PRO A 46 -11.15 -3.58 -14.99
C PRO A 46 -12.01 -2.38 -15.39
N GLU A 47 -11.90 -1.97 -16.65
CA GLU A 47 -12.79 -0.95 -17.22
C GLU A 47 -14.21 -1.51 -17.14
N TYR A 48 -14.97 -1.05 -16.15
CA TYR A 48 -16.41 -1.14 -16.24
C TYR A 48 -16.81 -0.14 -17.31
N SER A 49 -17.06 -0.63 -18.52
CA SER A 49 -17.79 0.13 -19.52
C SER A 49 -19.20 0.36 -18.98
N ASP A 50 -19.35 1.40 -18.16
CA ASP A 50 -20.66 1.93 -17.76
C ASP A 50 -21.32 2.72 -18.90
N ARG A 51 -20.88 2.54 -20.16
CA ARG A 51 -21.40 3.26 -21.33
C ARG A 51 -21.28 2.48 -22.63
N GLU A 52 -21.93 1.32 -22.73
CA GLU A 52 -22.53 0.90 -24.02
C GLU A 52 -23.94 0.38 -23.73
N GLY A 53 -24.91 1.26 -23.95
CA GLY A 53 -26.31 0.86 -24.03
C GLY A 53 -26.55 0.00 -25.27
N PHE A 54 -27.60 -0.82 -25.19
CA PHE A 54 -28.31 -1.40 -26.33
C PHE A 54 -27.47 -2.25 -27.30
N PHE A 55 -27.44 -3.56 -27.07
CA PHE A 55 -27.80 -4.49 -28.14
C PHE A 55 -28.71 -5.61 -27.61
N GLU A 56 -29.89 -5.62 -28.21
CA GLU A 56 -30.92 -6.65 -28.13
C GLU A 56 -30.42 -8.02 -28.64
N GLN A 57 -30.63 -9.06 -27.81
CA GLN A 57 -31.28 -10.36 -28.13
C GLN A 57 -30.60 -11.63 -27.60
N LYS A 58 -31.35 -12.28 -26.68
CA LYS A 58 -31.64 -13.71 -26.55
C LYS A 58 -30.49 -14.72 -26.57
N ALA A 59 -30.07 -15.17 -25.38
CA ALA A 59 -30.09 -16.58 -24.96
C ALA A 59 -29.67 -16.70 -23.48
N GLN A 60 -30.47 -17.42 -22.68
CA GLN A 60 -30.13 -17.91 -21.32
C GLN A 60 -29.52 -16.91 -20.33
N GLY A 61 -30.39 -16.14 -19.67
CA GLY A 61 -30.40 -16.01 -18.20
C GLY A 61 -29.18 -15.50 -17.43
N VAL A 62 -28.13 -14.98 -18.07
CA VAL A 62 -26.97 -14.41 -17.36
C VAL A 62 -26.99 -12.90 -17.55
N ALA A 63 -27.52 -12.20 -16.55
CA ALA A 63 -27.45 -10.74 -16.49
C ALA A 63 -25.97 -10.32 -16.37
N PHE A 64 -25.44 -9.68 -17.42
CA PHE A 64 -24.07 -9.17 -17.52
C PHE A 64 -23.79 -7.92 -16.64
N GLY A 65 -24.46 -7.84 -15.49
CA GLY A 65 -24.32 -6.77 -14.51
C GLY A 65 -24.82 -7.17 -13.12
N SER A 66 -24.90 -8.47 -12.81
CA SER A 66 -25.36 -8.90 -11.49
C SER A 66 -24.40 -8.44 -10.38
N PRO A 67 -24.91 -7.95 -9.23
CA PRO A 67 -24.09 -7.57 -8.06
C PRO A 67 -23.07 -8.65 -7.65
N ALA A 68 -23.44 -9.92 -7.82
CA ALA A 68 -22.57 -11.07 -7.55
C ALA A 68 -21.30 -11.12 -8.42
N ILE A 69 -21.36 -10.68 -9.68
CA ILE A 69 -20.21 -10.64 -10.59
C ILE A 69 -19.27 -9.50 -10.17
N GLN A 70 -19.83 -8.31 -9.91
CA GLN A 70 -19.05 -7.17 -9.43
C GLN A 70 -18.34 -7.48 -8.10
N GLU A 71 -19.02 -8.18 -7.20
CA GLU A 71 -18.45 -8.58 -5.92
C GLU A 71 -17.30 -9.59 -6.08
N ARG A 72 -17.46 -10.59 -6.97
CA ARG A 72 -16.39 -11.54 -7.29
C ARG A 72 -15.15 -10.83 -7.84
N ILE A 73 -15.33 -9.86 -8.74
CA ILE A 73 -14.21 -9.08 -9.31
C ILE A 73 -13.51 -8.26 -8.21
N LYS A 74 -14.27 -7.53 -7.37
CA LYS A 74 -13.70 -6.77 -6.24
C LYS A 74 -12.89 -7.66 -5.30
N ARG A 75 -13.42 -8.85 -4.97
CA ARG A 75 -12.70 -9.84 -4.14
C ARG A 75 -11.41 -10.31 -4.81
N LYS A 76 -11.44 -10.62 -6.11
CA LYS A 76 -10.25 -11.03 -6.87
C LYS A 76 -9.20 -9.92 -6.91
N MET A 77 -9.59 -8.69 -7.21
CA MET A 77 -8.70 -7.51 -7.20
C MET A 77 -8.04 -7.31 -5.82
N LYS A 78 -8.80 -7.46 -4.74
CA LYS A 78 -8.29 -7.39 -3.36
C LYS A 78 -7.26 -8.51 -3.09
N GLN A 79 -7.54 -9.74 -3.53
CA GLN A 79 -6.62 -10.87 -3.39
C GLN A 79 -5.33 -10.67 -4.18
N ASP A 80 -5.43 -10.24 -5.44
CA ASP A 80 -4.30 -9.98 -6.31
C ASP A 80 -3.43 -8.85 -5.75
N PHE A 81 -4.07 -7.81 -5.18
CA PHE A 81 -3.37 -6.71 -4.51
C PHE A 81 -2.52 -7.21 -3.35
N PHE A 82 -3.09 -8.00 -2.42
CA PHE A 82 -2.34 -8.53 -1.29
C PHE A 82 -1.28 -9.55 -1.68
N LYS A 83 -1.52 -10.32 -2.75
CA LYS A 83 -0.51 -11.21 -3.33
C LYS A 83 0.69 -10.40 -3.79
N GLN A 84 0.48 -9.33 -4.55
CA GLN A 84 1.57 -8.45 -5.00
C GLN A 84 2.30 -7.78 -3.83
N CYS A 85 1.58 -7.27 -2.83
CA CYS A 85 2.18 -6.74 -1.61
C CYS A 85 3.09 -7.77 -0.93
N LYS A 86 2.63 -9.01 -0.77
CA LYS A 86 3.41 -10.09 -0.18
C LYS A 86 4.69 -10.37 -0.99
N GLU A 87 4.60 -10.45 -2.32
CA GLU A 87 5.77 -10.68 -3.17
C GLU A 87 6.79 -9.54 -3.09
N MET A 88 6.34 -8.28 -3.02
CA MET A 88 7.24 -7.13 -2.84
C MET A 88 7.91 -7.14 -1.47
N GLN A 89 7.15 -7.43 -0.42
CA GLN A 89 7.66 -7.42 0.95
C GLN A 89 8.72 -8.50 1.20
N LYS A 90 8.68 -9.63 0.47
CA LYS A 90 9.71 -10.67 0.56
C LYS A 90 11.12 -10.13 0.33
N LYS A 91 11.27 -9.12 -0.55
CA LYS A 91 12.57 -8.51 -0.87
C LYS A 91 13.25 -7.86 0.33
N PHE A 92 12.49 -7.53 1.37
CA PHE A 92 13.00 -6.87 2.58
C PHE A 92 13.17 -7.83 3.77
N ASN A 93 12.81 -9.11 3.64
CA ASN A 93 12.89 -10.06 4.76
C ASN A 93 14.32 -10.23 5.29
N ASP A 94 15.30 -10.22 4.39
CA ASP A 94 16.70 -10.47 4.70
C ASP A 94 17.50 -9.17 4.85
N ASP A 95 16.85 -8.00 4.75
CA ASP A 95 17.48 -6.73 5.06
C ASP A 95 17.62 -6.58 6.59
N HIS A 96 18.86 -6.77 7.06
CA HIS A 96 19.22 -6.67 8.47
C HIS A 96 19.31 -5.22 8.95
N ASP A 97 19.59 -4.26 8.05
CA ASP A 97 19.68 -2.83 8.38
C ASP A 97 18.30 -2.17 8.46
N LEU A 98 17.29 -2.81 7.87
CA LEU A 98 15.90 -2.40 7.99
C LEU A 98 15.40 -2.67 9.41
N VAL A 99 15.26 -1.64 10.23
CA VAL A 99 14.83 -1.79 11.63
C VAL A 99 13.37 -1.41 11.82
N HIS A 100 12.87 -0.43 11.05
CA HIS A 100 11.52 0.11 11.22
C HIS A 100 10.69 0.05 9.94
N ILE A 101 9.40 -0.21 10.10
CA ILE A 101 8.39 -0.18 9.05
C ILE A 101 7.26 0.76 9.48
N TYR A 102 6.92 1.70 8.59
CA TYR A 102 5.77 2.60 8.74
C TYR A 102 4.76 2.30 7.64
N ILE A 103 3.51 2.06 8.00
CA ILE A 103 2.45 1.71 7.05
C ILE A 103 1.47 2.87 6.94
N PHE A 104 1.20 3.30 5.71
CA PHE A 104 0.20 4.30 5.36
C PHE A 104 -0.84 3.65 4.46
N THR A 105 -2.02 3.36 4.99
CA THR A 105 -3.01 2.52 4.30
C THR A 105 -4.43 2.94 4.64
N PRO A 106 -5.39 2.81 3.69
CA PRO A 106 -6.80 2.86 4.02
C PRO A 106 -7.10 1.92 5.18
N GLU A 107 -7.87 2.41 6.15
CA GLU A 107 -8.21 1.68 7.36
C GLU A 107 -8.80 0.28 7.08
N PRO A 108 -9.71 0.09 6.09
CA PRO A 108 -10.26 -1.22 5.77
C PRO A 108 -9.23 -2.24 5.28
N LEU A 109 -8.04 -1.80 4.87
CA LEU A 109 -6.97 -2.66 4.36
C LEU A 109 -5.87 -2.92 5.38
N SER A 110 -5.83 -2.16 6.48
CA SER A 110 -4.73 -2.17 7.44
C SER A 110 -4.45 -3.55 8.03
N ILE A 111 -5.50 -4.24 8.50
CA ILE A 111 -5.41 -5.57 9.11
C ILE A 111 -4.92 -6.60 8.10
N ASP A 112 -5.51 -6.62 6.91
CA ASP A 112 -5.17 -7.57 5.85
C ASP A 112 -3.75 -7.31 5.32
N LEU A 113 -3.36 -6.05 5.16
CA LEU A 113 -2.02 -5.66 4.73
C LEU A 113 -0.97 -6.12 5.73
N LYS A 114 -1.17 -5.91 7.04
CA LYS A 114 -0.23 -6.38 8.09
C LYS A 114 -0.01 -7.89 8.02
N LYS A 115 -1.07 -8.66 7.74
CA LYS A 115 -0.99 -10.13 7.59
C LYS A 115 -0.16 -10.57 6.37
N THR A 116 0.06 -9.70 5.39
CA THR A 116 0.93 -10.02 4.23
C THR A 116 2.41 -10.03 4.60
N PHE A 117 2.82 -9.28 5.62
CA PHE A 117 4.21 -9.24 6.08
C PHE A 117 4.59 -10.56 6.77
N SER A 118 5.85 -10.96 6.66
CA SER A 118 6.39 -12.07 7.46
C SER A 118 6.37 -11.71 8.95
N LYS A 119 6.39 -12.72 9.84
CA LYS A 119 6.44 -12.46 11.31
C LYS A 119 7.62 -11.55 11.69
N LYS A 120 8.79 -11.74 11.05
CA LYS A 120 9.99 -10.93 11.24
C LYS A 120 9.76 -9.46 10.87
N LEU A 121 9.10 -9.19 9.74
CA LEU A 121 8.77 -7.82 9.34
C LEU A 121 7.63 -7.22 10.17
N GLN A 122 6.65 -8.02 10.58
CA GLN A 122 5.55 -7.54 11.43
C GLN A 122 6.07 -6.95 12.75
N GLN A 123 7.10 -7.57 13.35
CA GLN A 123 7.75 -7.07 14.57
C GLN A 123 8.48 -5.73 14.38
N LYS A 124 8.82 -5.38 13.13
CA LYS A 124 9.46 -4.11 12.79
C LYS A 124 8.44 -3.00 12.51
N ILE A 125 7.14 -3.30 12.48
CA ILE A 125 6.10 -2.29 12.25
C ILE A 125 5.97 -1.41 13.49
N VAL A 126 6.36 -0.14 13.36
CA VAL A 126 6.31 0.84 14.45
C VAL A 126 4.96 1.53 14.49
N PHE A 127 4.52 2.10 13.36
CA PHE A 127 3.23 2.78 13.25
C PHE A 127 2.43 2.36 12.02
N THR A 128 1.11 2.50 12.13
CA THR A 128 0.18 2.34 11.03
C THR A 128 -0.76 3.53 11.02
N PHE A 129 -0.68 4.31 9.95
CA PHE A 129 -1.49 5.48 9.71
C PHE A 129 -2.68 5.10 8.84
N GLY A 130 -3.88 5.22 9.42
CA GLY A 130 -5.15 5.05 8.69
C GLY A 130 -5.40 6.23 7.75
N GLY A 131 -5.67 5.95 6.47
CA GLY A 131 -6.01 6.96 5.46
C GLY A 131 -5.47 6.61 4.08
N ASN A 132 -6.06 7.19 3.03
CA ASN A 132 -5.53 7.05 1.67
C ASN A 132 -4.48 8.13 1.41
N TYR A 133 -3.22 7.76 1.60
CA TYR A 133 -2.06 8.63 1.40
C TYR A 133 -1.35 8.35 0.08
N TYR A 134 -1.92 7.51 -0.77
CA TYR A 134 -1.36 7.23 -2.08
C TYR A 134 -1.33 8.51 -2.92
N LYS A 135 -0.14 8.84 -3.45
CA LYS A 135 0.22 10.13 -4.09
C LYS A 135 0.52 11.30 -3.17
N GLU A 136 0.45 11.15 -1.84
CA GLU A 136 1.02 12.17 -0.97
C GLU A 136 2.54 12.26 -1.18
N HIS A 137 3.06 13.48 -1.10
CA HIS A 137 4.48 13.70 -1.21
C HIS A 137 5.20 13.05 -0.01
N PRO A 138 6.35 12.37 -0.20
CA PRO A 138 7.01 11.65 0.89
C PRO A 138 7.34 12.48 2.13
N PHE A 139 7.57 13.79 1.98
CA PHE A 139 7.79 14.67 3.14
C PHE A 139 6.55 14.83 4.03
N GLU A 140 5.34 14.77 3.48
CA GLU A 140 4.12 14.80 4.31
C GLU A 140 4.02 13.52 5.15
N LEU A 141 4.41 12.38 4.58
CA LEU A 141 4.50 11.11 5.32
C LEU A 141 5.52 11.20 6.47
N LEU A 142 6.68 11.82 6.21
CA LEU A 142 7.70 12.04 7.23
C LEU A 142 7.24 12.98 8.35
N LYS A 143 6.48 14.03 8.02
CA LYS A 143 5.87 14.91 9.03
C LYS A 143 4.90 14.13 9.93
N ARG A 144 4.10 13.22 9.36
CA ARG A 144 3.18 12.36 10.12
C ARG A 144 3.94 11.45 11.08
N ILE A 145 5.02 10.81 10.62
CA ILE A 145 5.91 10.01 11.47
C ILE A 145 6.46 10.86 12.61
N GLN A 146 6.97 12.06 12.31
CA GLN A 146 7.51 12.95 13.32
C GLN A 146 6.48 13.34 14.38
N LYS A 147 5.25 13.64 13.96
CA LYS A 147 4.16 14.03 14.87
C LYS A 147 3.84 12.89 15.82
N GLU A 148 3.70 11.67 15.31
CA GLU A 148 3.38 10.49 16.11
C GLU A 148 4.50 10.14 17.10
N SER A 149 5.76 10.18 16.65
CA SER A 149 6.94 9.92 17.50
C SER A 149 7.14 10.93 18.63
N LYS A 150 6.53 12.12 18.56
CA LYS A 150 6.58 13.12 19.64
C LYS A 150 5.42 13.00 20.63
N SER A 151 4.38 12.26 20.28
CA SER A 151 3.17 12.08 21.10
C SER A 151 3.18 10.77 21.89
N SER A 152 4.14 9.88 21.61
CA SER A 152 4.42 8.64 22.37
C SER A 152 5.53 8.87 23.38
#